data_AF-A0A061IZ63-F1
#
_entry.id   AF-A0A061IZ63-F1
#
_cell.length_a   1.000
_cell.length_b   1.000
_cell.length_c   1.000
_cell.angle_alpha   90.00
_cell.angle_beta   90.00
_cell.angle_gamma   90.00
#
_symmetry.space_group_name_H-M   'P 1'
#
loop_
_entity.id
_entity.type
_entity.pdbx_description
1 polymer ?
#
loop_
_entity_poly.entity_id
_entity_poly.type
_entity_poly.pdbx_seq_one_letter_code
_entity_poly.pdbx_strand_id
1 'polypeptide(L)'
;MSQPEFLLLSRLGVSIPDASPQALQTTRSCEGRFRVLAPCMRPPAKGAMTAQMTSPRHLPTAPLADYAGEVITVRGKGGHPDTEYLIYNAKSPSIRATNLQLMEEQRRKREEYAVSRMSPDKLLIDSQESNDLARRRVLEHLQRINREEAQRKVEERARERQRRLERELADLRAVEEASAKEAADLLVKKQAERHFMQQAVLEATERKRQEAADVNGGLAAGCAAFPWDEVSQNGALQREKCLFLLDANRKLAELKKIEQQTRKIEEKVREEAVLAEVRTQAEKEKRKALEKKRRLAEERRSASVGAQVKTAPAAVGPSDRSTCWFLQSTGEDAEARRARERELMEANKQLAKETKRRRVEDAERQLQEERRRLQESERAHMQEMERERAEKRKQQAAVNQAALKAAAERHEKRQESHRDELDLGIFHDDSSKVENERRRREQLYRDELKRGIEDAREARRGAKEREAVEEKRLLSLCETEARRTLERNRVRAAERREIYRKALDEQIRSKKTETTCEVPATHRGPVMKVLYRCPVTGELLLPAQFGISSTRQRRSGWNW
;
A
#
# COMPACT_ATOMS: atom_id res chain seq x y z
N MET A 1 -47.28 49.74 -12.18
CA MET A 1 -47.17 49.53 -10.72
C MET A 1 -46.59 48.13 -10.56
N SER A 2 -45.30 47.91 -10.34
CA SER A 2 -44.46 48.42 -9.25
C SER A 2 -43.09 48.88 -9.78
N GLN A 3 -42.76 50.13 -9.50
CA GLN A 3 -41.51 50.82 -9.85
C GLN A 3 -40.32 50.68 -8.85
N PRO A 4 -40.23 49.73 -7.89
CA PRO A 4 -39.08 49.71 -6.97
C PRO A 4 -37.89 48.87 -7.47
N GLU A 5 -38.02 47.99 -8.48
CA GLU A 5 -36.93 47.08 -8.87
C GLU A 5 -35.92 47.71 -9.85
N PHE A 6 -36.32 48.73 -10.62
CA PHE A 6 -35.45 49.43 -11.55
C PHE A 6 -34.56 50.52 -10.89
N LEU A 7 -34.84 50.89 -9.64
CA LEU A 7 -34.03 51.83 -8.86
C LEU A 7 -32.79 51.18 -8.22
N LEU A 8 -32.71 49.84 -8.19
CA LEU A 8 -31.53 49.14 -7.70
C LEU A 8 -30.40 49.13 -8.74
N LEU A 9 -30.74 49.14 -10.03
CA LEU A 9 -29.79 49.08 -11.15
C LEU A 9 -29.12 50.42 -11.47
N SER A 10 -29.76 51.56 -11.13
CA SER A 10 -29.17 52.89 -11.26
C SER A 10 -28.17 53.24 -10.15
N ARG A 11 -28.28 52.63 -8.96
CA ARG A 11 -27.29 52.76 -7.87
C ARG A 11 -26.04 51.89 -8.06
N LEU A 12 -26.08 50.94 -8.98
CA LEU A 12 -24.95 50.05 -9.32
C LEU A 12 -24.11 50.54 -10.52
N GLY A 13 -24.38 51.73 -11.05
CA GLY A 13 -23.52 52.40 -12.03
C GLY A 13 -23.42 51.71 -13.40
N VAL A 14 -24.39 50.88 -13.77
CA VAL A 14 -24.39 50.19 -15.07
C VAL A 14 -25.16 51.03 -16.09
N SER A 15 -24.43 51.80 -16.90
CA SER A 15 -24.98 52.42 -18.11
C SER A 15 -24.78 51.47 -19.29
N ILE A 16 -25.83 51.26 -20.09
CA ILE A 16 -25.76 50.59 -21.40
C ILE A 16 -25.74 51.71 -22.45
N PRO A 17 -24.59 52.02 -23.07
CA PRO A 17 -24.55 52.96 -24.18
C PRO A 17 -24.90 52.27 -25.50
N ASP A 18 -25.92 52.81 -26.17
CA ASP A 18 -26.28 52.53 -27.57
C ASP A 18 -25.11 52.84 -28.51
N ALA A 19 -24.77 51.90 -29.39
CA ALA A 19 -23.68 52.07 -30.35
C ALA A 19 -24.24 52.35 -31.76
N SER A 20 -24.20 53.61 -32.18
CA SER A 20 -24.17 53.99 -33.60
C SER A 20 -22.71 54.08 -34.08
N PRO A 21 -22.33 53.56 -35.26
CA PRO A 21 -20.96 53.68 -35.74
C PRO A 21 -20.80 54.96 -36.56
N GLN A 22 -19.92 55.86 -36.11
CA GLN A 22 -19.41 56.94 -36.96
C GLN A 22 -17.90 56.80 -37.11
N ALA A 23 -17.46 56.66 -38.35
CA ALA A 23 -16.06 56.67 -38.73
C ALA A 23 -15.55 58.12 -38.74
N LEU A 24 -14.39 58.37 -38.15
CA LEU A 24 -13.63 59.60 -38.37
C LEU A 24 -12.15 59.32 -38.51
N GLN A 25 -11.59 60.01 -39.50
CA GLN A 25 -10.29 59.82 -40.07
C GLN A 25 -9.17 60.47 -39.24
N THR A 26 -7.98 59.99 -39.56
CA THR A 26 -6.62 60.38 -39.16
C THR A 26 -6.33 61.87 -38.96
N THR A 27 -5.45 62.18 -37.99
CA THR A 27 -4.28 63.07 -38.23
C THR A 27 -3.05 62.63 -37.44
N ARG A 28 -1.90 62.98 -38.01
CA ARG A 28 -0.51 62.59 -37.74
C ARG A 28 0.03 63.07 -36.39
N SER A 29 0.91 62.27 -35.77
CA SER A 29 2.28 62.69 -35.43
C SER A 29 3.12 61.49 -34.96
N CYS A 30 4.41 61.55 -35.26
CA CYS A 30 5.42 60.55 -34.96
C CYS A 30 5.65 60.42 -33.46
N GLU A 31 5.36 59.25 -32.92
CA GLU A 31 6.01 58.69 -31.73
C GLU A 31 5.76 57.19 -31.80
N GLY A 32 6.83 56.39 -31.87
CA GLY A 32 6.74 54.95 -31.79
C GLY A 32 6.10 54.59 -30.45
N ARG A 33 4.80 54.30 -30.44
CA ARG A 33 4.10 53.86 -29.23
C ARG A 33 4.64 52.48 -28.85
N PHE A 34 5.60 52.45 -27.95
CA PHE A 34 6.03 51.24 -27.25
C PHE A 34 4.85 50.74 -26.42
N ARG A 35 4.15 49.70 -26.89
CA ARG A 35 3.29 48.89 -26.02
C ARG A 35 4.15 47.76 -25.47
N VAL A 36 4.74 47.98 -24.30
CA VAL A 36 5.23 46.89 -23.45
C VAL A 36 3.99 46.19 -22.92
N LEU A 37 3.62 45.07 -23.54
CA LEU A 37 2.54 44.23 -23.07
C LEU A 37 3.11 43.29 -22.02
N ALA A 38 2.70 43.45 -20.76
CA ALA A 38 2.94 42.43 -19.75
C ALA A 38 2.29 41.10 -20.20
N PRO A 39 2.86 39.94 -19.83
CA PRO A 39 2.39 38.65 -20.29
C PRO A 39 1.14 38.21 -19.52
N CYS A 40 0.00 38.86 -19.77
CA CYS A 40 -1.33 38.28 -19.66
C CYS A 40 -2.40 39.32 -20.06
N MET A 41 -3.28 38.89 -20.96
CA MET A 41 -4.56 39.51 -21.32
C MET A 41 -4.51 40.86 -22.05
N ARG A 42 -4.73 40.81 -23.36
CA ARG A 42 -5.34 41.94 -24.08
C ARG A 42 -6.79 42.06 -23.60
N PRO A 43 -7.31 43.23 -23.22
CA PRO A 43 -8.75 43.37 -23.04
C PRO A 43 -9.44 43.13 -24.39
N PRO A 44 -10.61 42.46 -24.42
CA PRO A 44 -11.31 42.21 -25.66
C PRO A 44 -11.68 43.55 -26.33
N ALA A 45 -11.36 43.66 -27.62
CA ALA A 45 -11.90 44.72 -28.45
C ALA A 45 -13.43 44.56 -28.47
N LYS A 46 -14.15 45.64 -28.14
CA LYS A 46 -15.62 45.69 -28.21
C LYS A 46 -16.07 45.28 -29.64
N GLY A 47 -16.89 44.23 -29.75
CA GLY A 47 -17.63 43.96 -30.99
C GLY A 47 -17.74 42.51 -31.49
N ALA A 48 -17.30 41.48 -30.77
CA ALA A 48 -17.54 40.09 -31.20
C ALA A 48 -17.94 39.19 -30.03
N MET A 49 -19.25 39.09 -29.80
CA MET A 49 -19.86 38.04 -28.98
C MET A 49 -19.93 36.75 -29.81
N THR A 50 -18.97 35.85 -29.62
CA THR A 50 -19.19 34.40 -29.59
C THR A 50 -17.95 33.77 -28.99
N ALA A 51 -18.15 32.91 -28.00
CA ALA A 51 -17.14 32.11 -27.36
C ALA A 51 -16.33 31.30 -28.38
N GLN A 52 -15.15 31.81 -28.74
CA GLN A 52 -14.03 30.97 -29.08
C GLN A 52 -13.10 31.01 -27.88
N MET A 53 -12.86 29.84 -27.29
CA MET A 53 -11.70 29.63 -26.45
C MET A 53 -10.51 30.22 -27.19
N THR A 54 -10.00 31.35 -26.71
CA THR A 54 -8.72 31.86 -27.17
C THR A 54 -7.72 30.82 -26.72
N SER A 55 -7.39 29.88 -27.60
CA SER A 55 -6.25 29.01 -27.42
C SER A 55 -5.09 29.91 -26.98
N PRO A 56 -4.42 29.64 -25.85
CA PRO A 56 -3.22 30.40 -25.51
C PRO A 56 -2.34 30.36 -26.75
N ARG A 57 -2.00 31.53 -27.32
CA ARG A 57 -1.15 31.61 -28.51
C ARG A 57 0.00 30.65 -28.28
N HIS A 58 0.13 29.63 -29.12
CA HIS A 58 1.19 28.64 -28.97
C HIS A 58 2.50 29.36 -29.35
N LEU A 59 3.11 29.99 -28.34
CA LEU A 59 4.38 30.69 -28.50
C LEU A 59 5.37 29.64 -28.97
N PRO A 60 6.09 29.88 -30.07
CA PRO A 60 7.10 28.94 -30.52
C PRO A 60 8.12 28.75 -29.38
N THR A 61 8.29 27.51 -28.94
CA THR A 61 9.31 27.14 -27.95
C THR A 61 10.68 27.44 -28.57
N ALA A 62 11.33 28.49 -28.09
CA ALA A 62 12.69 28.84 -28.47
C ALA A 62 13.64 28.17 -27.48
N PRO A 63 14.41 27.13 -27.88
CA PRO A 63 15.23 26.35 -26.94
C PRO A 63 16.38 27.15 -26.30
N LEU A 64 16.72 28.33 -26.84
CA LEU A 64 17.89 29.13 -26.45
C LEU A 64 17.53 30.54 -25.92
N ALA A 65 16.26 30.83 -25.67
CA ALA A 65 15.85 32.16 -25.24
C ALA A 65 14.56 32.17 -24.43
N ASP A 66 14.47 33.12 -23.49
CA ASP A 66 13.27 33.33 -22.69
C ASP A 66 12.39 34.40 -23.36
N TYR A 67 11.08 34.20 -23.40
CA TYR A 67 10.18 35.15 -24.03
C TYR A 67 10.12 36.45 -23.21
N ALA A 68 10.38 37.59 -23.85
CA ALA A 68 10.50 38.87 -23.14
C ALA A 68 9.13 39.53 -22.86
N GLY A 69 8.04 39.04 -23.46
CA GLY A 69 6.72 39.69 -23.42
C GLY A 69 6.55 40.86 -24.42
N GLU A 70 7.65 41.35 -24.99
CA GLU A 70 7.62 42.48 -25.94
C GLU A 70 7.17 42.02 -27.34
N VAL A 71 6.24 42.79 -27.94
CA VAL A 71 5.76 42.61 -29.32
C VAL A 71 5.81 43.94 -30.06
N ILE A 72 6.58 44.00 -31.16
CA ILE A 72 6.65 45.18 -32.02
C ILE A 72 5.73 44.94 -33.22
N THR A 73 4.80 45.87 -33.46
CA THR A 73 3.94 45.83 -34.65
C THR A 73 4.38 46.89 -35.64
N VAL A 74 4.69 46.48 -36.87
CA VAL A 74 5.06 47.37 -37.97
C VAL A 74 3.95 47.32 -39.00
N ARG A 75 3.29 48.47 -39.22
CA ARG A 75 2.26 48.55 -40.26
C ARG A 75 2.87 48.46 -41.64
N GLY A 76 2.33 47.57 -42.47
CA GLY A 76 2.74 47.47 -43.87
C GLY A 76 2.30 48.72 -44.64
N LYS A 77 3.17 49.25 -45.50
CA LYS A 77 2.81 50.27 -46.50
C LYS A 77 2.80 49.62 -47.89
N GLY A 78 1.89 50.04 -48.77
CA GLY A 78 1.87 49.60 -50.18
C GLY A 78 1.42 48.15 -50.39
N GLY A 79 0.34 47.70 -49.73
CA GLY A 79 -0.22 46.36 -49.95
C GLY A 79 0.50 45.21 -49.22
N HIS A 80 1.53 45.51 -48.43
CA HIS A 80 2.15 44.52 -47.53
C HIS A 80 1.30 44.29 -46.27
N PRO A 81 1.21 43.04 -45.79
CA PRO A 81 0.54 42.75 -44.51
C PRO A 81 1.32 43.37 -43.34
N ASP A 82 0.59 43.76 -42.29
CA ASP A 82 1.19 44.17 -41.03
C ASP A 82 2.15 43.08 -40.51
N THR A 83 3.28 43.45 -39.91
CA THR A 83 4.27 42.50 -39.40
C THR A 83 4.35 42.60 -37.88
N GLU A 84 4.13 41.47 -37.19
CA GLU A 84 4.30 41.36 -35.74
C GLU A 84 5.67 40.72 -35.44
N TYR A 85 6.55 41.43 -34.75
CA TYR A 85 7.83 40.92 -34.26
C TYR A 85 7.72 40.52 -32.80
N LEU A 86 7.92 39.23 -32.51
CA LEU A 86 8.04 38.69 -31.16
C LEU A 86 9.49 38.79 -30.68
N ILE A 87 9.71 39.34 -29.48
CA ILE A 87 11.05 39.52 -28.92
C ILE A 87 11.32 38.48 -27.84
N TYR A 88 12.48 37.84 -27.94
CA TYR A 88 13.01 36.92 -26.95
C TYR A 88 14.34 37.44 -26.40
N ASN A 89 14.62 37.23 -25.12
CA ASN A 89 15.93 37.48 -24.53
C ASN A 89 16.82 36.25 -24.74
N ALA A 90 17.86 36.37 -25.57
CA ALA A 90 18.76 35.26 -25.85
C ALA A 90 19.64 34.93 -24.63
N LYS A 91 19.84 33.64 -24.35
CA LYS A 91 20.76 33.17 -23.30
C LYS A 91 22.22 33.21 -23.76
N SER A 92 22.46 33.10 -25.06
CA SER A 92 23.77 33.13 -25.68
C SER A 92 24.02 34.46 -26.40
N PRO A 93 25.28 34.98 -26.40
CA PRO A 93 25.65 36.13 -27.22
C PRO A 93 25.51 35.81 -28.72
N SER A 94 25.36 36.86 -29.54
CA SER A 94 25.36 36.72 -30.99
C SER A 94 26.76 36.42 -31.53
N ILE A 95 26.84 35.82 -32.72
CA ILE A 95 28.11 35.51 -33.41
C ILE A 95 28.96 36.78 -33.57
N ARG A 96 28.32 37.93 -33.85
CA ARG A 96 29.00 39.22 -33.94
C ARG A 96 29.57 39.65 -32.59
N ALA A 97 28.81 39.49 -31.51
CA ALA A 97 29.26 39.83 -30.16
C ALA A 97 30.42 38.94 -29.70
N THR A 98 30.37 37.63 -29.99
CA THR A 98 31.48 36.72 -29.70
C THR A 98 32.73 37.07 -30.50
N ASN A 99 32.59 37.44 -31.78
CA ASN A 99 33.74 37.87 -32.59
C ASN A 99 34.34 39.18 -32.09
N LEU A 100 33.50 40.11 -31.62
CA LEU A 100 33.95 41.38 -31.04
C LEU A 100 34.72 41.13 -29.74
N GLN A 101 34.21 40.28 -28.85
CA GLN A 101 34.91 39.86 -27.64
C GLN A 101 36.24 39.16 -27.95
N LEU A 102 36.27 38.26 -28.95
CA LEU A 102 37.51 37.61 -29.38
C LEU A 102 38.53 38.61 -29.94
N MET A 103 38.08 39.63 -30.67
CA MET A 103 38.95 40.70 -31.17
C MET A 103 39.48 41.58 -30.03
N GLU A 104 38.64 41.93 -29.05
CA GLU A 104 39.04 42.66 -27.86
C GLU A 104 40.00 41.84 -26.99
N GLU A 105 39.77 40.55 -26.82
CA GLU A 105 40.68 39.63 -26.14
C GLU A 105 42.00 39.48 -26.89
N GLN A 106 41.99 39.39 -28.22
CA GLN A 106 43.22 39.35 -29.01
C GLN A 106 43.99 40.67 -28.93
N ARG A 107 43.28 41.80 -28.92
CA ARG A 107 43.89 43.12 -28.73
C ARG A 107 44.48 43.25 -27.32
N ARG A 108 43.73 42.85 -26.30
CA ARG A 108 44.18 42.81 -24.91
C ARG A 108 45.36 41.87 -24.74
N LYS A 109 45.36 40.70 -25.37
CA LYS A 109 46.51 39.78 -25.38
C LYS A 109 47.71 40.39 -26.07
N ARG A 110 47.55 41.17 -27.13
CA ARG A 110 48.66 41.91 -27.78
C ARG A 110 49.19 43.03 -26.89
N GLU A 111 48.31 43.74 -26.19
CA GLU A 111 48.67 44.76 -25.20
C GLU A 111 49.36 44.12 -23.98
N GLU A 112 48.87 42.99 -23.48
CA GLU A 112 49.49 42.17 -22.45
C GLU A 112 50.83 41.58 -22.92
N TYR A 113 50.95 41.13 -24.17
CA TYR A 113 52.24 40.69 -24.74
C TYR A 113 53.22 41.86 -24.88
N ALA A 114 52.74 43.06 -25.16
CA ALA A 114 53.54 44.27 -25.22
C ALA A 114 53.99 44.72 -23.81
N VAL A 115 53.14 44.56 -22.80
CA VAL A 115 53.46 44.84 -21.39
C VAL A 115 54.36 43.75 -20.79
N SER A 116 54.15 42.47 -21.11
CA SER A 116 54.96 41.33 -20.67
C SER A 116 56.32 41.21 -21.35
N ARG A 117 56.61 42.01 -22.39
CA ARG A 117 57.99 42.18 -22.89
C ARG A 117 58.86 43.00 -21.93
N MET A 118 58.27 43.64 -20.92
CA MET A 118 58.99 44.28 -19.83
C MET A 118 58.94 43.35 -18.60
N SER A 119 60.01 42.58 -18.39
CA SER A 119 60.28 41.68 -17.24
C SER A 119 59.75 40.24 -17.33
N PRO A 120 60.55 39.30 -17.88
CA PRO A 120 60.14 37.91 -18.07
C PRO A 120 60.75 36.90 -17.07
N ASP A 121 60.98 37.22 -15.79
CA ASP A 121 61.66 36.26 -14.89
C ASP A 121 61.08 36.04 -13.48
N LYS A 122 59.91 36.62 -13.12
CA LYS A 122 59.32 36.38 -11.78
C LYS A 122 57.88 35.81 -11.74
N LEU A 123 57.15 35.77 -12.85
CA LEU A 123 55.71 35.45 -12.84
C LEU A 123 55.35 33.97 -13.07
N LEU A 124 56.28 33.13 -13.54
CA LEU A 124 55.94 31.73 -13.82
C LEU A 124 55.78 30.88 -12.55
N ILE A 125 56.57 31.15 -11.52
CA ILE A 125 56.56 30.36 -10.27
C ILE A 125 55.30 30.70 -9.43
N ASP A 126 54.96 31.98 -9.27
CA ASP A 126 53.78 32.41 -8.50
C ASP A 126 52.44 31.96 -9.12
N SER A 127 52.37 31.83 -10.46
CA SER A 127 51.13 31.43 -11.15
C SER A 127 50.74 29.96 -10.94
N GLN A 128 51.73 29.06 -10.75
CA GLN A 128 51.44 27.65 -10.51
C GLN A 128 50.98 27.41 -9.06
N GLU A 129 51.63 28.05 -8.09
CA GLU A 129 51.21 27.97 -6.69
C GLU A 129 49.84 28.62 -6.46
N SER A 130 49.54 29.75 -7.13
CA SER A 130 48.21 30.37 -7.04
C SER A 130 47.11 29.48 -7.63
N ASN A 131 47.39 28.79 -8.73
CA ASN A 131 46.45 27.88 -9.36
C ASN A 131 46.19 26.62 -8.53
N ASP A 132 47.22 26.08 -7.87
CA ASP A 132 47.05 24.94 -6.97
C ASP A 132 46.30 25.32 -5.69
N LEU A 133 46.52 26.52 -5.16
CA LEU A 133 45.72 27.07 -4.06
C LEU A 133 44.26 27.31 -4.47
N ALA A 134 44.01 27.80 -5.68
CA ALA A 134 42.66 27.94 -6.21
C ALA A 134 41.96 26.57 -6.37
N ARG A 135 42.67 25.56 -6.89
CA ARG A 135 42.17 24.19 -6.98
C ARG A 135 41.86 23.59 -5.62
N ARG A 136 42.72 23.79 -4.62
CA ARG A 136 42.47 23.34 -3.23
C ARG A 136 41.22 24.01 -2.65
N ARG A 137 41.06 25.33 -2.81
CA ARG A 137 39.87 26.06 -2.36
C ARG A 137 38.59 25.55 -3.03
N VAL A 138 38.63 25.27 -4.34
CA VAL A 138 37.48 24.71 -5.08
C VAL A 138 37.14 23.31 -4.58
N LEU A 139 38.14 22.45 -4.36
CA LEU A 139 37.93 21.11 -3.82
C LEU A 139 37.37 21.14 -2.40
N GLU A 140 37.87 22.01 -1.54
CA GLU A 140 37.33 22.22 -0.19
C GLU A 140 35.87 22.69 -0.24
N HIS A 141 35.54 23.60 -1.16
CA HIS A 141 34.18 24.09 -1.32
C HIS A 141 33.24 22.99 -1.84
N LEU A 142 33.68 22.18 -2.82
CA LEU A 142 32.93 21.02 -3.29
C LEU A 142 32.77 19.93 -2.22
N GLN A 143 33.78 19.73 -1.38
CA GLN A 143 33.68 18.82 -0.23
C GLN A 143 32.67 19.33 0.80
N ARG A 144 32.62 20.63 1.07
CA ARG A 144 31.60 21.24 1.96
C ARG A 144 30.20 21.07 1.37
N ILE A 145 30.00 21.38 0.10
CA ILE A 145 28.71 21.21 -0.59
C ILE A 145 28.26 19.74 -0.54
N ASN A 146 29.16 18.79 -0.82
CA ASN A 146 28.83 17.37 -0.73
C ASN A 146 28.45 16.92 0.69
N ARG A 147 29.12 17.47 1.72
CA ARG A 147 28.76 17.21 3.13
C ARG A 147 27.39 17.79 3.46
N GLU A 148 27.11 19.02 3.03
CA GLU A 148 25.80 19.66 3.22
C GLU A 148 24.68 18.92 2.49
N GLU A 149 24.90 18.46 1.25
CA GLU A 149 23.94 17.63 0.52
C GLU A 149 23.71 16.28 1.19
N ALA A 150 24.76 15.65 1.71
CA ALA A 150 24.65 14.41 2.46
C ALA A 150 23.83 14.62 3.76
N GLN A 151 24.05 15.73 4.46
CA GLN A 151 23.28 16.10 5.66
C GLN A 151 21.81 16.35 5.32
N ARG A 152 21.52 17.14 4.27
CA ARG A 152 20.15 17.38 3.80
C ARG A 152 19.43 16.08 3.43
N LYS A 153 20.10 15.15 2.74
CA LYS A 153 19.53 13.83 2.42
C LYS A 153 19.22 13.00 3.66
N VAL A 154 20.03 13.09 4.72
CA VAL A 154 19.75 12.42 6.00
C VAL A 154 18.56 13.06 6.72
N GLU A 155 18.49 14.39 6.74
CA GLU A 155 17.36 15.13 7.32
C GLU A 155 16.04 14.87 6.59
N GLU A 156 16.05 14.85 5.25
CA GLU A 156 14.88 14.51 4.45
C GLU A 156 14.40 13.08 4.75
N ARG A 157 15.33 12.11 4.80
CA ARG A 157 15.00 10.73 5.20
C ARG A 157 14.44 10.65 6.62
N ALA A 158 14.93 11.48 7.55
CA ALA A 158 14.40 11.55 8.91
C ALA A 158 12.98 12.13 8.94
N ARG A 159 12.72 13.21 8.19
CA ARG A 159 11.37 13.81 8.04
C ARG A 159 10.40 12.85 7.36
N GLU A 160 10.84 12.11 6.35
CA GLU A 160 10.01 11.07 5.73
C GLU A 160 9.67 9.94 6.71
N ARG A 161 10.63 9.50 7.54
CA ARG A 161 10.35 8.51 8.60
C ARG A 161 9.35 9.05 9.62
N GLN A 162 9.50 10.30 10.04
CA GLN A 162 8.54 10.95 10.94
C GLN A 162 7.13 10.97 10.33
N ARG A 163 6.99 11.39 9.08
CA ARG A 163 5.69 11.38 8.37
C ARG A 163 5.09 9.98 8.24
N ARG A 164 5.91 8.94 8.06
CA ARG A 164 5.42 7.55 8.03
C ARG A 164 4.91 7.12 9.40
N LEU A 165 5.68 7.40 10.46
CA LEU A 165 5.27 7.13 11.83
C LEU A 165 4.00 7.90 12.22
N GLU A 166 3.87 9.17 11.82
CA GLU A 166 2.66 9.97 12.04
C GLU A 166 1.43 9.36 11.36
N ARG A 167 1.59 8.83 10.14
CA ARG A 167 0.51 8.12 9.43
C ARG A 167 0.16 6.81 10.12
N GLU A 168 1.16 6.00 10.49
CA GLU A 168 0.95 4.75 11.22
C GLU A 168 0.23 4.99 12.56
N LEU A 169 0.60 6.06 13.29
CA LEU A 169 -0.10 6.46 14.52
C LEU A 169 -1.52 6.95 14.26
N ALA A 170 -1.77 7.68 13.17
CA ALA A 170 -3.11 8.09 12.78
C ALA A 170 -3.99 6.89 12.41
N ASP A 171 -3.44 5.92 11.68
CA ASP A 171 -4.14 4.68 11.31
C ASP A 171 -4.47 3.85 12.56
N LEU A 172 -3.53 3.72 13.51
CA LEU A 172 -3.78 3.04 14.79
C LEU A 172 -4.88 3.73 15.60
N ARG A 173 -4.87 5.07 15.69
CA ARG A 173 -5.95 5.83 16.36
C ARG A 173 -7.29 5.63 15.67
N ALA A 174 -7.33 5.59 14.34
CA ALA A 174 -8.56 5.34 13.60
C ALA A 174 -9.12 3.93 13.87
N VAL A 175 -8.25 2.92 13.98
CA VAL A 175 -8.64 1.55 14.36
C VAL A 175 -9.14 1.50 15.81
N GLU A 176 -8.46 2.18 16.74
CA GLU A 176 -8.91 2.29 18.13
C GLU A 176 -10.29 2.97 18.22
N GLU A 177 -10.50 4.10 17.53
CA GLU A 177 -11.78 4.81 17.47
C GLU A 177 -12.89 3.96 16.84
N ALA A 178 -12.59 3.21 15.77
CA ALA A 178 -13.53 2.28 15.16
C ALA A 178 -13.93 1.17 16.14
N SER A 179 -12.95 0.57 16.82
CA SER A 179 -13.20 -0.48 17.82
C SER A 179 -14.01 0.04 19.02
N ALA A 180 -13.79 1.29 19.45
CA ALA A 180 -14.55 1.93 20.52
C ALA A 180 -16.01 2.20 20.10
N LYS A 181 -16.24 2.61 18.85
CA LYS A 181 -17.59 2.79 18.28
C LYS A 181 -18.33 1.46 18.20
N GLU A 182 -17.69 0.41 17.69
CA GLU A 182 -18.27 -0.94 17.64
C GLU A 182 -18.62 -1.45 19.04
N ALA A 183 -17.75 -1.23 20.03
CA ALA A 183 -18.03 -1.59 21.42
C ALA A 183 -19.22 -0.82 22.00
N ALA A 184 -19.33 0.49 21.72
CA ALA A 184 -20.46 1.31 22.13
C ALA A 184 -21.78 0.82 21.47
N ASP A 185 -21.76 0.52 20.18
CA ASP A 185 -22.92 -0.01 19.45
C ASP A 185 -23.37 -1.36 20.00
N LEU A 186 -22.42 -2.23 20.37
CA LEU A 186 -22.72 -3.51 21.02
C LEU A 186 -23.36 -3.32 22.40
N LEU A 187 -22.95 -2.30 23.17
CA LEU A 187 -23.58 -1.98 24.45
C LEU A 187 -25.01 -1.48 24.25
N VAL A 188 -25.25 -0.61 23.26
CA VAL A 188 -26.59 -0.14 22.93
C VAL A 188 -27.50 -1.30 22.51
N LYS A 189 -27.02 -2.21 21.66
CA LYS A 189 -27.76 -3.42 21.28
C LYS A 189 -28.11 -4.29 22.47
N LYS A 190 -27.16 -4.54 23.38
CA LYS A 190 -27.41 -5.32 24.61
C LYS A 190 -28.40 -4.64 25.55
N GLN A 191 -28.37 -3.30 25.64
CA GLN A 191 -29.38 -2.56 26.41
C GLN A 191 -30.77 -2.67 25.77
N ALA A 192 -30.87 -2.54 24.44
CA ALA A 192 -32.12 -2.73 23.73
C ALA A 192 -32.69 -4.15 23.89
N GLU A 193 -31.84 -5.19 23.80
CA GLU A 193 -32.22 -6.59 24.07
C GLU A 193 -32.72 -6.78 25.51
N ARG A 194 -32.06 -6.17 26.50
CA ARG A 194 -32.51 -6.21 27.90
C ARG A 194 -33.87 -5.55 28.08
N HIS A 195 -34.09 -4.38 27.46
CA HIS A 195 -35.38 -3.71 27.50
C HIS A 195 -36.47 -4.53 26.82
N PHE A 196 -36.17 -5.13 25.66
CA PHE A 196 -37.08 -6.04 24.98
C PHE A 196 -37.45 -7.25 25.84
N MET A 197 -36.47 -7.88 26.49
CA MET A 197 -36.71 -8.99 27.42
C MET A 197 -37.56 -8.56 28.63
N GLN A 198 -37.32 -7.37 29.18
CA GLN A 198 -38.13 -6.81 30.26
C GLN A 198 -39.58 -6.59 29.82
N GLN A 199 -39.79 -6.01 28.64
CA GLN A 199 -41.12 -5.83 28.05
C GLN A 199 -41.82 -7.16 27.81
N ALA A 200 -41.13 -8.14 27.22
CA ALA A 200 -41.69 -9.48 26.99
C ALA A 200 -42.09 -10.18 28.30
N VAL A 201 -41.32 -9.99 29.38
CA VAL A 201 -41.68 -10.50 30.72
C VAL A 201 -42.91 -9.78 31.26
N LEU A 202 -43.01 -8.46 31.13
CA LEU A 202 -44.19 -7.70 31.53
C LEU A 202 -45.43 -8.15 30.76
N GLU A 203 -45.35 -8.23 29.43
CA GLU A 203 -46.43 -8.74 28.58
C GLU A 203 -46.82 -10.18 28.96
N ALA A 204 -45.86 -11.05 29.24
CA ALA A 204 -46.14 -12.42 29.70
C ALA A 204 -46.83 -12.43 31.07
N THR A 205 -46.45 -11.55 31.99
CA THR A 205 -47.16 -11.41 33.28
C THR A 205 -48.55 -10.82 33.13
N GLU A 206 -48.75 -9.89 32.20
CA GLU A 206 -50.07 -9.32 31.89
C GLU A 206 -50.98 -10.36 31.22
N ARG A 207 -50.46 -11.13 30.26
CA ARG A 207 -51.18 -12.27 29.66
C ARG A 207 -51.57 -13.30 30.71
N LYS A 208 -50.65 -13.66 31.62
CA LYS A 208 -50.99 -14.54 32.75
C LYS A 208 -52.04 -13.97 33.68
N ARG A 209 -52.07 -12.65 33.89
CA ARG A 209 -53.11 -11.98 34.69
C ARG A 209 -54.46 -11.99 33.96
N GLN A 210 -54.46 -11.80 32.64
CA GLN A 210 -55.65 -11.91 31.80
C GLN A 210 -56.17 -13.35 31.78
N GLU A 211 -55.31 -14.33 31.54
CA GLU A 211 -55.63 -15.76 31.62
C GLU A 211 -56.14 -16.16 33.01
N ALA A 212 -55.56 -15.63 34.09
CA ALA A 212 -56.05 -15.88 35.45
C ALA A 212 -57.39 -15.19 35.73
N ALA A 213 -57.66 -14.02 35.14
CA ALA A 213 -58.96 -13.36 35.21
C ALA A 213 -60.03 -14.13 34.42
N ASP A 214 -59.66 -14.70 33.27
CA ASP A 214 -60.52 -15.54 32.43
C ASP A 214 -60.81 -16.90 33.10
N VAL A 215 -59.83 -17.49 33.79
CA VAL A 215 -60.00 -18.72 34.59
C VAL A 215 -60.84 -18.48 35.85
N ASN A 216 -60.81 -17.28 36.43
CA ASN A 216 -61.72 -16.92 37.52
C ASN A 216 -63.18 -16.72 37.09
N GLY A 217 -63.47 -16.68 35.78
CA GLY A 217 -64.82 -16.74 35.22
C GLY A 217 -65.40 -18.17 35.12
N GLY A 218 -64.58 -19.21 35.34
CA GLY A 218 -64.98 -20.60 35.29
C GLY A 218 -64.54 -21.36 36.54
N LEU A 219 -65.45 -21.47 37.52
CA LEU A 219 -65.46 -22.47 38.60
C LEU A 219 -64.07 -22.94 39.07
N ALA A 220 -63.53 -22.25 40.07
CA ALA A 220 -62.48 -22.78 40.92
C ALA A 220 -63.01 -23.96 41.75
N ALA A 221 -63.13 -25.13 41.10
CA ALA A 221 -63.16 -26.41 41.77
C ALA A 221 -61.71 -26.82 42.01
N GLY A 222 -61.29 -26.81 43.27
CA GLY A 222 -60.01 -27.35 43.68
C GLY A 222 -59.96 -28.85 43.37
N CYS A 223 -59.40 -29.22 42.23
CA CYS A 223 -58.98 -30.58 41.96
C CYS A 223 -57.48 -30.67 42.17
N ALA A 224 -57.09 -31.20 43.33
CA ALA A 224 -55.79 -31.83 43.52
C ALA A 224 -55.63 -32.90 42.44
N ALA A 225 -54.67 -32.69 41.53
CA ALA A 225 -54.47 -33.58 40.39
C ALA A 225 -53.76 -34.89 40.80
N PHE A 226 -53.17 -34.95 42.00
CA PHE A 226 -52.44 -36.14 42.46
C PHE A 226 -52.65 -36.45 43.95
N PRO A 227 -52.61 -37.73 44.36
CA PRO A 227 -52.91 -38.18 45.73
C PRO A 227 -51.92 -37.74 46.84
N TRP A 228 -50.89 -36.95 46.52
CA TRP A 228 -49.93 -36.39 47.49
C TRP A 228 -50.08 -34.87 47.68
N ASP A 229 -51.11 -34.27 47.09
CA ASP A 229 -51.53 -32.89 47.36
C ASP A 229 -52.34 -32.76 48.67
N GLU A 230 -52.21 -33.72 49.59
CA GLU A 230 -52.60 -33.47 50.97
C GLU A 230 -51.62 -32.47 51.56
N VAL A 231 -52.13 -31.29 51.94
CA VAL A 231 -51.39 -30.30 52.73
C VAL A 231 -51.18 -30.88 54.12
N SER A 232 -50.21 -31.78 54.21
CA SER A 232 -49.68 -32.29 55.46
C SER A 232 -49.16 -31.08 56.25
N GLN A 233 -49.36 -31.05 57.57
CA GLN A 233 -48.91 -29.96 58.45
C GLN A 233 -47.39 -29.67 58.34
N ASN A 234 -46.63 -30.57 57.71
CA ASN A 234 -45.21 -30.43 57.36
C ASN A 234 -44.93 -29.62 56.07
N GLY A 235 -45.95 -29.19 55.32
CA GLY A 235 -45.78 -28.47 54.04
C GLY A 235 -45.10 -27.12 54.18
N ALA A 236 -45.32 -26.40 55.29
CA ALA A 236 -44.61 -25.16 55.60
C ALA A 236 -43.11 -25.42 55.83
N LEU A 237 -42.77 -26.41 56.65
CA LEU A 237 -41.38 -26.83 56.92
C LEU A 237 -40.67 -27.34 55.66
N GLN A 238 -41.38 -28.07 54.79
CA GLN A 238 -40.84 -28.50 53.50
C GLN A 238 -40.61 -27.33 52.56
N ARG A 239 -41.52 -26.34 52.51
CA ARG A 239 -41.34 -25.11 51.73
C ARG A 239 -40.15 -24.29 52.25
N GLU A 240 -40.01 -24.14 53.56
CA GLU A 240 -38.86 -23.47 54.18
C GLU A 240 -37.55 -24.21 53.86
N LYS A 241 -37.56 -25.55 53.92
CA LYS A 241 -36.40 -26.37 53.54
C LYS A 241 -36.06 -26.23 52.05
N CYS A 242 -37.05 -26.16 51.18
CA CYS A 242 -36.85 -25.91 49.75
C CYS A 242 -36.31 -24.50 49.48
N LEU A 243 -36.81 -23.47 50.16
CA LEU A 243 -36.30 -22.10 50.06
C LEU A 243 -34.86 -22.00 50.56
N PHE A 244 -34.55 -22.66 51.68
CA PHE A 244 -33.19 -22.76 52.20
C PHE A 244 -32.25 -23.44 51.20
N LEU A 245 -32.67 -24.54 50.58
CA LEU A 245 -31.89 -25.21 49.53
C LEU A 245 -31.71 -24.36 48.28
N LEU A 246 -32.72 -23.57 47.89
CA LEU A 246 -32.63 -22.63 46.78
C LEU A 246 -31.62 -21.51 47.08
N ASP A 247 -31.64 -20.95 48.29
CA ASP A 247 -30.68 -19.93 48.71
C ASP A 247 -29.27 -20.49 48.88
N ALA A 248 -29.13 -21.72 49.37
CA ALA A 248 -27.85 -22.43 49.40
C ALA A 248 -27.30 -22.66 47.98
N ASN A 249 -28.16 -23.05 47.03
CA ASN A 249 -27.78 -23.22 45.62
C ASN A 249 -27.40 -21.88 44.96
N ARG A 250 -28.09 -20.78 45.28
CA ARG A 250 -27.72 -19.43 44.83
C ARG A 250 -26.33 -19.03 45.34
N LYS A 251 -26.07 -19.21 46.65
CA LYS A 251 -24.76 -18.95 47.25
C LYS A 251 -23.65 -19.81 46.63
N LEU A 252 -23.91 -21.09 46.39
CA LEU A 252 -22.96 -21.97 45.69
C LEU A 252 -22.70 -21.54 44.24
N ALA A 253 -23.72 -21.06 43.53
CA ALA A 253 -23.56 -20.53 42.18
C ALA A 253 -22.72 -19.24 42.17
N GLU A 254 -22.89 -18.36 43.17
CA GLU A 254 -22.07 -17.16 43.34
C GLU A 254 -20.62 -17.50 43.67
N LEU A 255 -20.38 -18.44 44.59
CA LEU A 255 -19.04 -18.93 44.90
C LEU A 255 -18.34 -19.53 43.67
N LYS A 256 -19.05 -20.32 42.85
CA LYS A 256 -18.51 -20.83 41.58
C LYS A 256 -18.21 -19.72 40.58
N LYS A 257 -19.01 -18.66 40.53
CA LYS A 257 -18.72 -17.50 39.67
C LYS A 257 -17.45 -16.78 40.12
N ILE A 258 -17.28 -16.58 41.43
CA ILE A 258 -16.09 -15.96 42.00
C ILE A 258 -14.86 -16.85 41.73
N GLU A 259 -14.96 -18.16 41.94
CA GLU A 259 -13.89 -19.13 41.65
C GLU A 259 -13.50 -19.14 40.16
N GLN A 260 -14.46 -19.01 39.24
CA GLN A 260 -14.16 -18.86 37.82
C GLN A 260 -13.46 -17.54 37.51
N GLN A 261 -13.82 -16.46 38.19
CA GLN A 261 -13.16 -15.17 38.03
C GLN A 261 -11.72 -15.20 38.56
N THR A 262 -11.47 -15.83 39.72
CA THR A 262 -10.11 -15.98 40.26
C THR A 262 -9.24 -16.84 39.34
N ARG A 263 -9.76 -17.97 38.85
CA ARG A 263 -9.04 -18.80 37.85
C ARG A 263 -8.68 -18.03 36.58
N LYS A 264 -9.60 -17.22 36.06
CA LYS A 264 -9.33 -16.35 34.89
C LYS A 264 -8.26 -15.30 35.17
N ILE A 265 -8.21 -14.75 36.38
CA ILE A 265 -7.17 -13.80 36.78
C ILE A 265 -5.83 -14.52 36.90
N GLU A 266 -5.79 -15.70 37.52
CA GLU A 266 -4.58 -16.52 37.63
C GLU A 266 -4.03 -16.95 36.26
N GLU A 267 -4.91 -17.35 35.33
CA GLU A 267 -4.54 -17.67 33.95
C GLU A 267 -3.91 -16.46 33.24
N LYS A 268 -4.52 -15.28 33.35
CA LYS A 268 -3.96 -14.04 32.79
C LYS A 268 -2.59 -13.70 33.39
N VAL A 269 -2.41 -13.85 34.70
CA VAL A 269 -1.11 -13.62 35.35
C VAL A 269 -0.06 -14.62 34.85
N ARG A 270 -0.43 -15.88 34.65
CA ARG A 270 0.47 -16.89 34.07
C ARG A 270 0.82 -16.56 32.61
N GLU A 271 -0.15 -16.14 31.80
CA GLU A 271 0.08 -15.71 30.42
C GLU A 271 1.02 -14.50 30.36
N GLU A 272 0.81 -13.50 31.21
CA GLU A 272 1.68 -12.32 31.32
C GLU A 272 3.10 -12.70 31.76
N ALA A 273 3.26 -13.65 32.69
CA ALA A 273 4.57 -14.16 33.09
C ALA A 273 5.29 -14.87 31.95
N VAL A 274 4.60 -15.73 31.20
CA VAL A 274 5.18 -16.41 30.01
C VAL A 274 5.56 -15.39 28.94
N LEU A 275 4.73 -14.38 28.67
CA LEU A 275 5.05 -13.31 27.73
C LEU A 275 6.27 -12.49 28.18
N ALA A 276 6.41 -12.23 29.47
CA ALA A 276 7.59 -11.56 30.02
C ALA A 276 8.85 -12.41 29.82
N GLU A 277 8.79 -13.72 30.10
CA GLU A 277 9.90 -14.64 29.85
C GLU A 277 10.32 -14.65 28.36
N VAL A 278 9.36 -14.76 27.44
CA VAL A 278 9.61 -14.70 25.99
C VAL A 278 10.27 -13.39 25.58
N ARG A 279 9.82 -12.25 26.13
CA ARG A 279 10.44 -10.94 25.89
C ARG A 279 11.90 -10.92 26.36
N THR A 280 12.19 -11.43 27.56
CA THR A 280 13.58 -11.48 28.06
C THR A 280 14.46 -12.41 27.23
N GLN A 281 13.93 -13.54 26.73
CA GLN A 281 14.66 -14.44 25.83
C GLN A 281 14.95 -13.75 24.49
N ALA A 282 13.97 -13.08 23.89
CA ALA A 282 14.16 -12.32 22.65
C ALA A 282 15.20 -11.19 22.82
N GLU A 283 15.24 -10.52 23.97
CA GLU A 283 16.29 -9.53 24.27
C GLU A 283 17.68 -10.17 24.40
N LYS A 284 17.79 -11.31 25.08
CA LYS A 284 19.05 -12.07 25.18
C LYS A 284 19.54 -12.51 23.80
N GLU A 285 18.65 -12.95 22.91
CA GLU A 285 18.98 -13.31 21.53
C GLU A 285 19.43 -12.11 20.70
N LYS A 286 18.74 -10.97 20.83
CA LYS A 286 19.16 -9.70 20.20
C LYS A 286 20.56 -9.29 20.65
N ARG A 287 20.89 -9.41 21.94
CA ARG A 287 22.24 -9.14 22.47
C ARG A 287 23.27 -10.09 21.88
N LYS A 288 23.01 -11.40 21.86
CA LYS A 288 23.88 -12.40 21.22
C LYS A 288 24.10 -12.13 19.73
N ALA A 289 23.06 -11.71 19.01
CA ALA A 289 23.16 -11.37 17.59
C ALA A 289 24.00 -10.11 17.36
N LEU A 290 23.87 -9.09 18.21
CA LEU A 290 24.70 -7.89 18.17
C LEU A 290 26.17 -8.21 18.49
N GLU A 291 26.44 -9.06 19.48
CA GLU A 291 27.79 -9.53 19.78
C GLU A 291 28.41 -10.33 18.63
N LYS A 292 27.66 -11.23 17.99
CA LYS A 292 28.10 -11.92 16.77
C LYS A 292 28.46 -10.94 15.65
N LYS A 293 27.62 -9.91 15.44
CA LYS A 293 27.91 -8.85 14.45
C LYS A 293 29.17 -8.06 14.80
N ARG A 294 29.42 -7.75 16.08
CA ARG A 294 30.64 -7.09 16.54
C ARG A 294 31.88 -7.96 16.27
N ARG A 295 31.84 -9.24 16.64
CA ARG A 295 32.94 -10.20 16.36
C ARG A 295 33.23 -10.31 14.86
N LEU A 296 32.21 -10.45 14.01
CA LEU A 296 32.40 -10.48 12.55
C LEU A 296 32.97 -9.16 12.00
N ALA A 297 32.60 -8.03 12.57
CA ALA A 297 33.16 -6.73 12.19
C ALA A 297 34.62 -6.58 12.63
N GLU A 298 34.98 -7.08 13.81
CA GLU A 298 36.36 -7.15 14.31
C GLU A 298 37.22 -8.09 13.46
N GLU A 299 36.74 -9.29 13.13
CA GLU A 299 37.43 -10.23 12.22
C GLU A 299 37.68 -9.61 10.84
N ARG A 300 36.72 -8.88 10.28
CA ARG A 300 36.90 -8.14 9.01
C ARG A 300 37.94 -7.03 9.13
N ARG A 301 38.00 -6.33 10.27
CA ARG A 301 39.04 -5.32 10.53
C ARG A 301 40.41 -5.99 10.66
N SER A 302 40.53 -7.08 11.39
CA SER A 302 41.77 -7.85 11.55
C SER A 302 42.27 -8.43 10.20
N ALA A 303 41.36 -8.94 9.37
CA ALA A 303 41.69 -9.41 8.02
C ALA A 303 42.13 -8.28 7.08
N SER A 304 41.59 -7.06 7.24
CA SER A 304 42.01 -5.88 6.47
C SER A 304 43.41 -5.38 6.87
N VAL A 305 43.77 -5.50 8.16
CA VAL A 305 45.12 -5.18 8.65
C VAL A 305 46.14 -6.23 8.17
N GLY A 306 45.76 -7.52 8.14
CA GLY A 306 46.59 -8.58 7.58
C GLY A 306 46.85 -8.47 6.07
N ALA A 307 45.94 -7.82 5.32
CA ALA A 307 46.12 -7.55 3.89
C ALA A 307 47.02 -6.34 3.60
N GLN A 308 47.12 -5.37 4.52
CA GLN A 308 48.00 -4.19 4.36
C GLN A 308 49.47 -4.46 4.70
N VAL A 309 49.81 -5.56 5.37
CA VAL A 309 51.20 -5.92 5.72
C VAL A 309 51.96 -6.59 4.56
N LYS A 310 51.29 -6.96 3.46
CA LYS A 310 51.91 -7.60 2.29
C LYS A 310 52.01 -6.73 1.03
N THR A 311 51.84 -5.41 1.15
CA THR A 311 52.25 -4.47 0.11
C THR A 311 53.60 -3.87 0.48
N ALA A 312 54.66 -4.55 0.06
CA ALA A 312 56.00 -3.98 0.00
C ALA A 312 55.97 -2.67 -0.83
N PRO A 313 56.72 -1.63 -0.43
CA PRO A 313 56.81 -0.42 -1.23
C PRO A 313 57.65 -0.73 -2.47
N ALA A 314 56.99 -0.91 -3.61
CA ALA A 314 57.68 -0.83 -4.89
C ALA A 314 58.18 0.61 -5.04
N ALA A 315 59.50 0.79 -4.97
CA ALA A 315 60.16 2.04 -5.28
C ALA A 315 59.83 2.42 -6.72
N VAL A 316 58.89 3.36 -6.88
CA VAL A 316 58.63 4.03 -8.15
C VAL A 316 59.72 5.08 -8.27
N GLY A 317 60.71 4.80 -9.13
CA GLY A 317 61.70 5.78 -9.55
C GLY A 317 61.02 7.01 -10.16
N PRO A 318 61.61 8.21 -10.03
CA PRO A 318 61.05 9.41 -10.62
C PRO A 318 61.21 9.32 -12.14
N SER A 319 60.16 8.88 -12.83
CA SER A 319 60.09 8.98 -14.27
C SER A 319 59.45 10.32 -14.62
N ASP A 320 60.28 11.23 -15.10
CA ASP A 320 59.89 12.41 -15.85
C ASP A 320 58.88 12.03 -16.94
N ARG A 321 57.60 12.31 -16.70
CA ARG A 321 56.56 12.35 -17.73
C ARG A 321 55.63 13.53 -17.47
N SER A 322 56.21 14.72 -17.51
CA SER A 322 55.52 16.00 -17.69
C SER A 322 55.55 16.43 -19.15
N THR A 323 55.27 15.54 -20.10
CA THR A 323 55.08 15.94 -21.50
C THR A 323 54.35 14.83 -22.24
N CYS A 324 53.44 15.20 -23.14
CA CYS A 324 52.64 14.34 -24.02
C CYS A 324 51.22 13.95 -23.53
N TRP A 325 50.38 14.93 -23.21
CA TRP A 325 48.90 14.76 -23.32
C TRP A 325 48.33 15.24 -24.66
N PHE A 326 49.18 15.75 -25.56
CA PHE A 326 48.78 16.23 -26.89
C PHE A 326 49.70 15.71 -28.00
N LEU A 327 49.88 14.40 -28.08
CA LEU A 327 50.31 13.76 -29.32
C LEU A 327 49.22 12.79 -29.74
N GLN A 328 48.41 13.26 -30.70
CA GLN A 328 47.56 12.42 -31.53
C GLN A 328 48.47 11.47 -32.30
N SER A 329 48.64 10.25 -31.80
CA SER A 329 49.11 9.14 -32.62
C SER A 329 47.95 8.66 -33.49
N THR A 330 48.24 8.71 -34.77
CA THR A 330 47.48 8.35 -35.96
C THR A 330 47.07 6.88 -36.00
N GLY A 331 45.83 6.62 -36.41
CA GLY A 331 45.44 5.50 -37.29
C GLY A 331 45.38 4.06 -36.73
N GLU A 332 46.36 3.60 -35.95
CA GLU A 332 46.58 2.15 -35.74
C GLU A 332 46.00 1.60 -34.42
N ASP A 333 45.63 2.46 -33.47
CA ASP A 333 45.13 2.05 -32.14
C ASP A 333 43.62 1.73 -32.09
N ALA A 334 42.86 2.09 -33.13
CA ALA A 334 41.41 1.92 -33.10
C ALA A 334 41.00 0.44 -33.13
N GLU A 335 41.76 -0.40 -33.83
CA GLU A 335 41.48 -1.84 -33.92
C GLU A 335 41.92 -2.59 -32.66
N ALA A 336 43.07 -2.22 -32.07
CA ALA A 336 43.52 -2.76 -30.79
C ALA A 336 42.55 -2.39 -29.64
N ARG A 337 41.99 -1.18 -29.65
CA ARG A 337 40.94 -0.78 -28.69
C ARG A 337 39.65 -1.56 -28.91
N ARG A 338 39.19 -1.71 -30.15
CA ARG A 338 38.00 -2.54 -30.47
C ARG A 338 38.19 -4.01 -30.10
N ALA A 339 39.40 -4.56 -30.26
CA ALA A 339 39.73 -5.92 -29.85
C ALA A 339 39.65 -6.09 -28.33
N ARG A 340 40.25 -5.16 -27.56
CA ARG A 340 40.16 -5.14 -26.09
C ARG A 340 38.73 -4.94 -25.60
N GLU A 341 37.93 -4.11 -26.28
CA GLU A 341 36.50 -3.96 -25.95
C GLU A 341 35.71 -5.25 -26.20
N ARG A 342 36.00 -6.00 -27.26
CA ARG A 342 35.38 -7.31 -27.52
C ARG A 342 35.78 -8.34 -26.47
N GLU A 343 37.05 -8.41 -26.10
CA GLU A 343 37.52 -9.30 -25.03
C GLU A 343 36.86 -8.98 -23.68
N LEU A 344 36.73 -7.69 -23.33
CA LEU A 344 36.02 -7.26 -22.12
C LEU A 344 34.52 -7.58 -22.18
N MET A 345 33.89 -7.47 -23.36
CA MET A 345 32.49 -7.82 -23.55
C MET A 345 32.27 -9.34 -23.43
N GLU A 346 33.18 -10.15 -23.96
CA GLU A 346 33.15 -11.61 -23.84
C GLU A 346 33.40 -12.06 -22.39
N ALA A 347 34.36 -11.46 -21.70
CA ALA A 347 34.60 -11.70 -20.28
C ALA A 347 33.38 -11.32 -19.42
N ASN A 348 32.76 -10.17 -19.68
CA ASN A 348 31.52 -9.78 -19.01
C ASN A 348 30.36 -10.74 -19.31
N LYS A 349 30.27 -11.25 -20.54
CA LYS A 349 29.25 -12.23 -20.92
C LYS A 349 29.46 -13.57 -20.20
N GLN A 350 30.72 -13.98 -19.98
CA GLN A 350 31.05 -15.18 -19.21
C GLN A 350 30.73 -14.98 -17.72
N LEU A 351 31.14 -13.87 -17.10
CA LEU A 351 30.77 -13.50 -15.72
C LEU A 351 29.26 -13.41 -15.51
N ALA A 352 28.52 -12.86 -16.48
CA ALA A 352 27.06 -12.82 -16.43
C ALA A 352 26.41 -14.21 -16.51
N LYS A 353 27.00 -15.15 -17.26
CA LYS A 353 26.54 -16.55 -17.30
C LYS A 353 26.86 -17.28 -16.00
N GLU A 354 28.05 -17.10 -15.44
CA GLU A 354 28.46 -17.70 -14.17
C GLU A 354 27.64 -17.19 -12.99
N THR A 355 27.37 -15.89 -12.92
CA THR A 355 26.50 -15.32 -11.88
C THR A 355 25.07 -15.84 -11.99
N LYS A 356 24.54 -16.02 -13.21
CA LYS A 356 23.24 -16.68 -13.40
C LYS A 356 23.25 -18.13 -12.94
N ARG A 357 24.31 -18.90 -13.25
CA ARG A 357 24.47 -20.29 -12.77
C ARG A 357 24.52 -20.37 -11.25
N ARG A 358 25.35 -19.53 -10.61
CA ARG A 358 25.42 -19.47 -9.13
C ARG A 358 24.08 -19.13 -8.49
N ARG A 359 23.30 -18.21 -9.07
CA ARG A 359 21.94 -17.90 -8.59
C ARG A 359 20.98 -19.08 -8.70
N VAL A 360 21.09 -19.88 -9.76
CA VAL A 360 20.27 -21.10 -9.92
C VAL A 360 20.70 -22.16 -8.91
N GLU A 361 22.00 -22.39 -8.75
CA GLU A 361 22.53 -23.34 -7.75
C GLU A 361 22.16 -22.94 -6.32
N ASP A 362 22.22 -21.65 -5.97
CA ASP A 362 21.81 -21.15 -4.65
C ASP A 362 20.30 -21.29 -4.44
N ALA A 363 19.48 -21.06 -5.48
CA ALA A 363 18.04 -21.30 -5.41
C ALA A 363 17.70 -22.78 -5.26
N GLU A 364 18.43 -23.68 -5.94
CA GLU A 364 18.28 -25.12 -5.78
C GLU A 364 18.67 -25.60 -4.38
N ARG A 365 19.76 -25.05 -3.80
CA ARG A 365 20.15 -25.32 -2.41
C ARG A 365 19.09 -24.86 -1.42
N GLN A 366 18.53 -23.66 -1.61
CA GLN A 366 17.44 -23.16 -0.76
C GLN A 366 16.21 -24.06 -0.83
N LEU A 367 15.80 -24.46 -2.04
CA LEU A 367 14.69 -25.40 -2.21
C LEU A 367 14.96 -26.76 -1.55
N GLN A 368 16.20 -27.26 -1.61
CA GLN A 368 16.57 -28.50 -0.93
C GLN A 368 16.55 -28.36 0.60
N GLU A 369 17.01 -27.23 1.14
CA GLU A 369 16.93 -26.94 2.57
C GLU A 369 15.49 -26.79 3.05
N GLU A 370 14.62 -26.13 2.28
CA GLU A 370 13.19 -26.02 2.58
C GLU A 370 12.51 -27.40 2.58
N ARG A 371 12.81 -28.25 1.60
CA ARG A 371 12.31 -29.64 1.57
C ARG A 371 12.76 -30.43 2.78
N ARG A 372 14.02 -30.28 3.22
CA ARG A 372 14.53 -30.94 4.44
C ARG A 372 13.82 -30.43 5.70
N ARG A 373 13.61 -29.12 5.83
CA ARG A 373 12.86 -28.54 6.96
C ARG A 373 11.42 -29.02 6.99
N LEU A 374 10.75 -29.10 5.84
CA LEU A 374 9.40 -29.65 5.74
C LEU A 374 9.37 -31.11 6.18
N GLN A 375 10.30 -31.94 5.70
CA GLN A 375 10.40 -33.34 6.13
C GLN A 375 10.68 -33.48 7.63
N GLU A 376 11.52 -32.63 8.21
CA GLU A 376 11.77 -32.59 9.66
C GLU A 376 10.50 -32.21 10.44
N SER A 377 9.74 -31.23 9.96
CA SER A 377 8.48 -30.83 10.58
C SER A 377 7.39 -31.92 10.52
N GLU A 378 7.29 -32.63 9.39
CA GLU A 378 6.38 -33.77 9.24
C GLU A 378 6.75 -34.91 10.19
N ARG A 379 8.05 -35.21 10.33
CA ARG A 379 8.54 -36.21 11.30
C ARG A 379 8.23 -35.81 12.74
N ALA A 380 8.43 -34.53 13.10
CA ALA A 380 8.10 -34.03 14.43
C ALA A 380 6.60 -34.17 14.71
N HIS A 381 5.74 -33.78 13.76
CA HIS A 381 4.29 -33.91 13.88
C HIS A 381 3.86 -35.38 14.04
N MET A 382 4.45 -36.31 13.27
CA MET A 382 4.17 -37.74 13.43
C MET A 382 4.57 -38.26 14.82
N GLN A 383 5.72 -37.83 15.35
CA GLN A 383 6.17 -38.20 16.69
C GLN A 383 5.24 -37.63 17.79
N GLU A 384 4.74 -36.41 17.62
CA GLU A 384 3.74 -35.82 18.53
C GLU A 384 2.44 -36.60 18.51
N MET A 385 1.92 -36.94 17.32
CA MET A 385 0.72 -37.76 17.18
C MET A 385 0.89 -39.16 17.80
N GLU A 386 2.07 -39.76 17.70
CA GLU A 386 2.39 -41.02 18.37
C GLU A 386 2.42 -40.88 19.89
N ARG A 387 2.99 -39.78 20.43
CA ARG A 387 2.98 -39.48 21.87
C ARG A 387 1.56 -39.28 22.37
N GLU A 388 0.74 -38.50 21.68
CA GLU A 388 -0.67 -38.32 22.04
C GLU A 388 -1.44 -39.65 22.03
N ARG A 389 -1.20 -40.51 21.03
CA ARG A 389 -1.81 -41.85 20.99
C ARG A 389 -1.36 -42.70 22.18
N ALA A 390 -0.07 -42.64 22.54
CA ALA A 390 0.46 -43.35 23.70
C ALA A 390 -0.13 -42.82 25.02
N GLU A 391 -0.29 -41.51 25.17
CA GLU A 391 -0.94 -40.88 26.32
C GLU A 391 -2.42 -41.24 26.41
N LYS A 392 -3.16 -41.20 25.29
CA LYS A 392 -4.56 -41.67 25.23
C LYS A 392 -4.67 -43.14 25.63
N ARG A 393 -3.75 -44.01 25.21
CA ARG A 393 -3.70 -45.41 25.66
C ARG A 393 -3.43 -45.53 27.16
N LYS A 394 -2.51 -44.74 27.72
CA LYS A 394 -2.25 -44.70 29.17
C LYS A 394 -3.46 -44.22 29.96
N GLN A 395 -4.13 -43.17 29.49
CA GLN A 395 -5.37 -42.65 30.08
C GLN A 395 -6.49 -43.70 30.04
N GLN A 396 -6.68 -44.36 28.89
CA GLN A 396 -7.65 -45.46 28.76
C GLN A 396 -7.30 -46.64 29.68
N ALA A 397 -6.03 -47.03 29.78
CA ALA A 397 -5.60 -48.07 30.70
C ALA A 397 -5.84 -47.70 32.17
N ALA A 398 -5.60 -46.44 32.55
CA ALA A 398 -5.88 -45.95 33.90
C ALA A 398 -7.39 -45.95 34.22
N VAL A 399 -8.22 -45.51 33.27
CA VAL A 399 -9.68 -45.57 33.39
C VAL A 399 -10.18 -47.00 33.50
N ASN A 400 -9.66 -47.91 32.67
CA ASN A 400 -10.01 -49.33 32.73
C ASN A 400 -9.57 -49.97 34.05
N GLN A 401 -8.37 -49.65 34.56
CA GLN A 401 -7.92 -50.11 35.87
C GLN A 401 -8.77 -49.55 37.01
N ALA A 402 -9.16 -48.27 36.95
CA ALA A 402 -10.07 -47.67 37.93
C ALA A 402 -11.46 -48.32 37.89
N ALA A 403 -11.97 -48.63 36.70
CA ALA A 403 -13.23 -49.35 36.52
C ALA A 403 -13.15 -50.78 37.07
N LEU A 404 -12.03 -51.47 36.86
CA LEU A 404 -11.80 -52.81 37.44
C LEU A 404 -11.71 -52.78 38.96
N LYS A 405 -11.02 -51.78 39.54
CA LYS A 405 -10.97 -51.59 41.01
C LYS A 405 -12.35 -51.28 41.59
N ALA A 406 -13.10 -50.37 40.96
CA ALA A 406 -14.47 -50.05 41.38
C ALA A 406 -15.42 -51.26 41.24
N ALA A 407 -15.21 -52.12 40.24
CA ALA A 407 -15.95 -53.38 40.10
C ALA A 407 -15.57 -54.40 41.18
N ALA A 408 -14.29 -54.49 41.54
CA ALA A 408 -13.81 -55.34 42.64
C ALA A 408 -14.38 -54.86 43.99
N GLU A 409 -14.32 -53.56 44.30
CA GLU A 409 -14.92 -52.99 45.52
C GLU A 409 -16.44 -53.22 45.59
N ARG A 410 -17.13 -53.17 44.44
CA ARG A 410 -18.57 -53.52 44.37
C ARG A 410 -18.80 -55.01 44.60
N HIS A 411 -17.90 -55.87 44.17
CA HIS A 411 -17.97 -57.30 44.43
C HIS A 411 -17.66 -57.63 45.89
N GLU A 412 -16.69 -56.96 46.51
CA GLU A 412 -16.37 -57.08 47.94
C GLU A 412 -17.55 -56.61 48.81
N LYS A 413 -18.12 -55.43 48.54
CA LYS A 413 -19.33 -54.94 49.23
C LYS A 413 -20.54 -55.86 49.04
N ARG A 414 -20.65 -56.52 47.87
CA ARG A 414 -21.67 -57.53 47.62
C ARG A 414 -21.39 -58.83 48.36
N GLN A 415 -20.15 -59.25 48.52
CA GLN A 415 -19.81 -60.43 49.33
C GLN A 415 -20.03 -60.17 50.83
N GLU A 416 -19.78 -58.94 51.29
CA GLU A 416 -20.13 -58.50 52.65
C GLU A 416 -21.65 -58.53 52.85
N SER A 417 -22.45 -57.99 51.92
CA SER A 417 -23.91 -58.09 51.99
C SER A 417 -24.45 -59.51 51.83
N HIS A 418 -23.77 -60.37 51.04
CA HIS A 418 -24.16 -61.76 50.84
C HIS A 418 -23.76 -62.66 52.03
N ARG A 419 -22.82 -62.22 52.89
CA ARG A 419 -22.56 -62.84 54.20
C ARG A 419 -23.66 -62.51 55.21
N ASP A 420 -24.29 -61.34 55.10
CA ASP A 420 -25.44 -60.95 55.92
C ASP A 420 -26.77 -61.58 55.43
N GLU A 421 -26.85 -62.00 54.17
CA GLU A 421 -28.03 -62.71 53.61
C GLU A 421 -28.04 -64.23 53.86
N LEU A 422 -26.96 -64.81 54.40
CA LEU A 422 -26.89 -66.25 54.71
C LEU A 422 -27.73 -66.67 55.93
N ASP A 423 -28.36 -65.73 56.65
CA ASP A 423 -29.26 -66.01 57.78
C ASP A 423 -30.76 -66.06 57.40
N LEU A 424 -31.12 -65.93 56.12
CA LEU A 424 -32.51 -66.07 55.66
C LEU A 424 -32.66 -67.14 54.57
N GLY A 425 -32.17 -68.33 54.89
CA GLY A 425 -32.30 -69.52 54.04
C GLY A 425 -33.56 -70.34 54.34
N ILE A 426 -34.75 -69.85 54.02
CA ILE A 426 -35.99 -70.65 53.91
C ILE A 426 -36.79 -70.00 52.78
N PHE A 427 -37.36 -70.78 51.84
CA PHE A 427 -37.98 -70.36 50.57
C PHE A 427 -37.02 -70.22 49.36
N HIS A 428 -36.28 -71.29 49.07
CA HIS A 428 -36.00 -71.63 47.69
C HIS A 428 -36.97 -72.71 47.27
N ASP A 429 -38.05 -72.33 46.60
CA ASP A 429 -38.65 -73.10 45.51
C ASP A 429 -39.62 -72.16 44.75
N ASP A 430 -39.59 -72.26 43.41
CA ASP A 430 -40.27 -71.45 42.35
C ASP A 430 -39.59 -70.19 41.78
N SER A 431 -38.47 -69.69 42.31
CA SER A 431 -37.83 -68.46 41.79
C SER A 431 -37.04 -68.64 40.48
N SER A 432 -36.58 -69.85 40.13
CA SER A 432 -35.65 -70.05 39.01
C SER A 432 -36.28 -69.82 37.63
N LYS A 433 -37.56 -70.16 37.44
CA LYS A 433 -38.29 -69.89 36.19
C LYS A 433 -38.55 -68.39 36.01
N VAL A 434 -38.96 -67.72 37.09
CA VAL A 434 -39.18 -66.26 37.10
C VAL A 434 -37.88 -65.50 36.84
N GLU A 435 -36.76 -65.93 37.43
CA GLU A 435 -35.45 -65.35 37.16
C GLU A 435 -34.97 -65.59 35.73
N ASN A 436 -35.20 -66.78 35.16
CA ASN A 436 -34.85 -67.07 33.77
C ASN A 436 -35.69 -66.25 32.79
N GLU A 437 -36.98 -66.06 33.05
CA GLU A 437 -37.82 -65.14 32.27
C GLU A 437 -37.38 -63.69 32.41
N ARG A 438 -37.02 -63.26 33.62
CA ARG A 438 -36.45 -61.93 33.85
C ARG A 438 -35.15 -61.73 33.06
N ARG A 439 -34.24 -62.71 33.08
CA ARG A 439 -32.99 -62.69 32.29
C ARG A 439 -33.27 -62.64 30.80
N ARG A 440 -34.27 -63.38 30.30
CA ARG A 440 -34.68 -63.32 28.88
C ARG A 440 -35.22 -61.94 28.52
N ARG A 441 -36.07 -61.34 29.35
CA ARG A 441 -36.58 -59.97 29.14
C ARG A 441 -35.46 -58.93 29.17
N GLU A 442 -34.52 -59.06 30.10
CA GLU A 442 -33.35 -58.19 30.18
C GLU A 442 -32.41 -58.35 28.97
N GLN A 443 -32.26 -59.56 28.44
CA GLN A 443 -31.51 -59.81 27.21
C GLN A 443 -32.20 -59.18 25.99
N LEU A 444 -33.51 -59.39 25.83
CA LEU A 444 -34.29 -58.76 24.77
C LEU A 444 -34.19 -57.23 24.82
N TYR A 445 -34.33 -56.63 26.00
CA TYR A 445 -34.17 -55.20 26.20
C TYR A 445 -32.76 -54.69 25.82
N ARG A 446 -31.71 -55.45 26.19
CA ARG A 446 -30.33 -55.10 25.81
C ARG A 446 -30.10 -55.21 24.31
N ASP A 447 -30.68 -56.21 23.67
CA ASP A 447 -30.54 -56.40 22.23
C ASP A 447 -31.37 -55.38 21.43
N GLU A 448 -32.54 -54.98 21.92
CA GLU A 448 -33.30 -53.83 21.41
C GLU A 448 -32.52 -52.52 21.56
N LEU A 449 -31.87 -52.29 22.70
CA LEU A 449 -30.98 -51.14 22.90
C LEU A 449 -29.80 -51.13 21.93
N LYS A 450 -29.15 -52.29 21.71
CA LYS A 450 -28.05 -52.39 20.74
C LYS A 450 -28.53 -52.07 19.33
N ARG A 451 -29.67 -52.65 18.91
CA ARG A 451 -30.30 -52.35 17.62
C ARG A 451 -30.62 -50.86 17.49
N GLY A 452 -31.24 -50.25 18.49
CA GLY A 452 -31.52 -48.81 18.48
C GLY A 452 -30.26 -47.93 18.39
N ILE A 453 -29.14 -48.35 18.99
CA ILE A 453 -27.85 -47.65 18.86
C ILE A 453 -27.26 -47.84 17.46
N GLU A 454 -27.37 -49.02 16.88
CA GLU A 454 -26.92 -49.33 15.52
C GLU A 454 -27.75 -48.56 14.49
N ASP A 455 -29.07 -48.59 14.58
CA ASP A 455 -29.99 -47.81 13.74
C ASP A 455 -29.69 -46.31 13.84
N ALA A 456 -29.45 -45.80 15.05
CA ALA A 456 -29.07 -44.38 15.23
C ALA A 456 -27.71 -44.05 14.60
N ARG A 457 -26.75 -45.00 14.60
CA ARG A 457 -25.45 -44.83 13.94
C ARG A 457 -25.60 -44.87 12.42
N GLU A 458 -26.42 -45.77 11.89
CA GLU A 458 -26.73 -45.86 10.46
C GLU A 458 -27.49 -44.63 9.97
N ALA A 459 -28.48 -44.16 10.73
CA ALA A 459 -29.18 -42.91 10.43
C ALA A 459 -28.23 -41.70 10.39
N ARG A 460 -27.27 -41.62 11.32
CA ARG A 460 -26.23 -40.57 11.30
C ARG A 460 -25.28 -40.69 10.11
N ARG A 461 -24.93 -41.91 9.69
CA ARG A 461 -24.13 -42.12 8.48
C ARG A 461 -24.90 -41.72 7.24
N GLY A 462 -26.14 -42.16 7.11
CA GLY A 462 -27.03 -41.80 6.00
C GLY A 462 -27.30 -40.29 5.92
N ALA A 463 -27.46 -39.60 7.05
CA ALA A 463 -27.58 -38.14 7.09
C ALA A 463 -26.31 -37.45 6.56
N LYS A 464 -25.12 -37.87 7.03
CA LYS A 464 -23.84 -37.33 6.54
C LYS A 464 -23.60 -37.59 5.07
N GLU A 465 -24.02 -38.74 4.55
CA GLU A 465 -23.91 -39.05 3.12
C GLU A 465 -24.83 -38.15 2.28
N ARG A 466 -26.05 -37.87 2.76
CA ARG A 466 -26.97 -36.92 2.11
C ARG A 466 -26.41 -35.51 2.10
N GLU A 467 -25.91 -35.04 3.25
CA GLU A 467 -25.22 -33.74 3.36
C GLU A 467 -24.03 -33.66 2.41
N ALA A 468 -23.17 -34.69 2.35
CA ALA A 468 -22.02 -34.72 1.45
C ALA A 468 -22.43 -34.72 -0.04
N VAL A 469 -23.56 -35.35 -0.39
CA VAL A 469 -24.10 -35.30 -1.77
C VAL A 469 -24.65 -33.91 -2.09
N GLU A 470 -25.34 -33.27 -1.15
CA GLU A 470 -25.84 -31.90 -1.30
C GLU A 470 -24.71 -30.88 -1.41
N GLU A 471 -23.68 -30.99 -0.58
CA GLU A 471 -22.46 -30.17 -0.66
C GLU A 471 -21.78 -30.33 -2.03
N LYS A 472 -21.60 -31.56 -2.51
CA LYS A 472 -21.04 -31.80 -3.86
C LYS A 472 -21.89 -31.17 -4.96
N ARG A 473 -23.22 -31.22 -4.85
CA ARG A 473 -24.13 -30.56 -5.79
C ARG A 473 -23.94 -29.04 -5.74
N LEU A 474 -23.92 -28.43 -4.55
CA LEU A 474 -23.71 -26.99 -4.40
C LEU A 474 -22.34 -26.55 -4.94
N LEU A 475 -21.27 -27.30 -4.65
CA LEU A 475 -19.94 -27.01 -5.19
C LEU A 475 -19.93 -27.07 -6.72
N SER A 476 -20.59 -28.07 -7.33
CA SER A 476 -20.69 -28.16 -8.78
C SER A 476 -21.44 -26.97 -9.40
N LEU A 477 -22.49 -26.48 -8.74
CA LEU A 477 -23.21 -25.28 -9.17
C LEU A 477 -22.31 -24.05 -9.09
N CYS A 478 -21.63 -23.83 -7.95
CA CYS A 478 -20.67 -22.74 -7.76
C CYS A 478 -19.56 -22.77 -8.82
N GLU A 479 -19.01 -23.95 -9.15
CA GLU A 479 -18.01 -24.10 -10.20
C GLU A 479 -18.55 -23.71 -11.58
N THR A 480 -19.77 -24.13 -11.92
CA THR A 480 -20.38 -23.75 -13.21
C THR A 480 -20.67 -22.25 -13.29
N GLU A 481 -21.10 -21.62 -12.20
CA GLU A 481 -21.30 -20.17 -12.13
C GLU A 481 -19.97 -19.42 -12.21
N ALA A 482 -18.92 -19.89 -11.53
CA ALA A 482 -17.58 -19.35 -11.65
C ALA A 482 -17.07 -19.42 -13.11
N ARG A 483 -17.30 -20.53 -13.81
CA ARG A 483 -16.95 -20.65 -15.24
C ARG A 483 -17.74 -19.65 -16.09
N ARG A 484 -19.06 -19.53 -15.88
CA ARG A 484 -19.92 -18.57 -16.61
C ARG A 484 -19.49 -17.12 -16.38
N THR A 485 -19.08 -16.75 -15.17
CA THR A 485 -18.60 -15.39 -14.88
C THR A 485 -17.25 -15.12 -15.53
N LEU A 486 -16.34 -16.08 -15.53
CA LEU A 486 -15.06 -15.98 -16.26
C LEU A 486 -15.26 -15.83 -17.77
N GLU A 487 -16.17 -16.59 -18.37
CA GLU A 487 -16.52 -16.47 -19.79
C GLU A 487 -17.11 -15.09 -20.11
N ARG A 488 -18.07 -14.60 -19.31
CA ARG A 488 -18.63 -13.25 -19.46
C ARG A 488 -17.54 -12.18 -19.37
N ASN A 489 -16.58 -12.34 -18.46
CA ASN A 489 -15.45 -11.42 -18.33
C ASN A 489 -14.51 -11.47 -19.54
N ARG A 490 -14.27 -12.66 -20.12
CA ARG A 490 -13.50 -12.80 -21.36
C ARG A 490 -14.19 -12.13 -22.54
N VAL A 491 -15.51 -12.31 -22.68
CA VAL A 491 -16.31 -11.64 -23.72
C VAL A 491 -16.25 -10.12 -23.56
N ARG A 492 -16.52 -9.59 -22.36
CA ARG A 492 -16.40 -8.14 -22.08
C ARG A 492 -15.00 -7.59 -22.36
N ALA A 493 -13.96 -8.36 -22.05
CA ALA A 493 -12.58 -7.96 -22.35
C ALA A 493 -12.31 -7.95 -23.87
N ALA A 494 -12.87 -8.90 -24.62
CA ALA A 494 -12.79 -8.91 -26.08
C ALA A 494 -13.56 -7.73 -26.69
N GLU A 495 -14.79 -7.47 -26.26
CA GLU A 495 -15.59 -6.31 -26.67
C GLU A 495 -14.85 -5.00 -26.40
N ARG A 496 -14.25 -4.83 -25.22
CA ARG A 496 -13.41 -3.65 -24.91
C ARG A 496 -12.25 -3.52 -25.90
N ARG A 497 -11.54 -4.62 -26.19
CA ARG A 497 -10.44 -4.61 -27.17
C ARG A 497 -10.94 -4.23 -28.56
N GLU A 498 -12.10 -4.70 -28.98
CA GLU A 498 -12.71 -4.34 -30.26
C GLU A 498 -13.14 -2.88 -30.31
N ILE A 499 -13.74 -2.35 -29.24
CA ILE A 499 -14.09 -0.94 -29.12
C ILE A 499 -12.84 -0.08 -29.23
N TYR A 500 -11.76 -0.43 -28.52
CA TYR A 500 -10.49 0.30 -28.63
C TYR A 500 -9.89 0.22 -30.03
N ARG A 501 -9.96 -0.94 -30.70
CA ARG A 501 -9.51 -1.09 -32.10
C ARG A 501 -10.32 -0.19 -33.03
N LYS A 502 -11.65 -0.20 -32.94
CA LYS A 502 -12.53 0.66 -33.75
C LYS A 502 -12.26 2.14 -33.50
N ALA A 503 -12.12 2.56 -32.24
CA ALA A 503 -11.80 3.95 -31.91
C ALA A 503 -10.43 4.38 -32.45
N LEU A 504 -9.42 3.50 -32.41
CA LEU A 504 -8.12 3.77 -33.04
C LEU A 504 -8.23 3.86 -34.56
N ASP A 505 -8.97 2.96 -35.19
CA ASP A 505 -9.21 2.99 -36.64
C ASP A 505 -9.99 4.24 -37.07
N GLU A 506 -10.95 4.70 -36.28
CA GLU A 506 -11.68 5.97 -36.48
C GLU A 506 -10.76 7.18 -36.31
N GLN A 507 -9.86 7.17 -35.33
CA GLN A 507 -8.83 8.21 -35.18
C GLN A 507 -7.85 8.22 -36.36
N ILE A 508 -7.48 7.05 -36.88
CA ILE A 508 -6.62 6.93 -38.05
C ILE A 508 -7.37 7.42 -39.30
N ARG A 509 -8.65 7.08 -39.46
CA ARG A 509 -9.48 7.51 -40.59
C ARG A 509 -9.77 9.01 -40.57
N SER A 510 -10.16 9.58 -39.43
CA SER A 510 -10.38 11.03 -39.27
C SER A 510 -9.13 11.82 -39.62
N LYS A 511 -7.96 11.39 -39.15
CA LYS A 511 -6.67 12.01 -39.53
C LYS A 511 -6.32 11.84 -41.01
N LYS A 512 -6.78 10.76 -41.66
CA LYS A 512 -6.61 10.53 -43.10
C LYS A 512 -7.62 11.29 -43.97
N THR A 513 -8.78 11.71 -43.44
CA THR A 513 -9.80 12.47 -44.16
C THR A 513 -9.69 13.98 -43.94
N GLU A 514 -9.11 14.43 -42.82
CA GLU A 514 -8.83 15.85 -42.53
C GLU A 514 -7.73 16.44 -43.41
N THR A 515 -7.03 15.64 -44.21
CA THR A 515 -6.05 16.12 -45.22
C THR A 515 -6.70 16.64 -46.50
N THR A 516 -8.04 16.61 -46.62
CA THR A 516 -8.80 17.16 -47.74
C THR A 516 -9.94 18.05 -47.23
N CYS A 517 -9.59 19.22 -46.72
CA CYS A 517 -10.55 20.33 -46.55
C CYS A 517 -10.10 21.50 -47.43
N GLU A 518 -11.01 21.92 -48.30
CA GLU A 518 -10.89 23.12 -49.13
C GLU A 518 -10.52 24.32 -48.24
N VAL A 519 -9.45 24.99 -48.63
CA VAL A 519 -8.87 26.11 -47.91
C VAL A 519 -9.87 27.28 -47.96
N PRO A 520 -10.47 27.69 -46.84
CA PRO A 520 -11.19 28.96 -46.80
C PRO A 520 -10.16 30.05 -47.06
N ALA A 521 -10.49 31.02 -47.91
CA ALA A 521 -9.63 32.16 -48.20
C ALA A 521 -9.19 32.82 -46.89
N THR A 522 -7.98 32.47 -46.46
CA THR A 522 -7.37 33.04 -45.28
C THR A 522 -6.96 34.44 -45.67
N HIS A 523 -7.74 35.43 -45.22
CA HIS A 523 -7.21 36.78 -45.09
C HIS A 523 -5.85 36.66 -44.40
N ARG A 524 -4.77 37.01 -45.11
CA ARG A 524 -3.41 36.95 -44.59
C ARG A 524 -3.38 37.84 -43.35
N GLY A 525 -3.44 37.22 -42.18
CA GLY A 525 -3.15 37.88 -40.92
C GLY A 525 -1.73 38.45 -40.93
N PRO A 526 -1.39 39.30 -39.94
CA PRO A 526 -0.08 39.90 -39.89
C PRO A 526 1.03 38.84 -39.89
N VAL A 527 2.08 39.07 -40.68
CA VAL A 527 3.21 38.15 -40.79
C VAL A 527 3.98 38.20 -39.46
N MET A 528 4.04 37.08 -38.75
CA MET A 528 4.82 36.98 -37.51
C MET A 528 6.30 36.72 -37.82
N LYS A 529 7.19 37.51 -37.23
CA LYS A 529 8.65 37.33 -37.26
C LYS A 529 9.19 37.27 -35.82
N VAL A 530 10.34 36.64 -35.64
CA VAL A 530 10.98 36.47 -34.33
C VAL A 530 12.30 37.25 -34.31
N LEU A 531 12.54 38.01 -33.25
CA LEU A 531 13.79 38.71 -32.95
C LEU A 531 14.30 38.28 -31.58
N TYR A 532 15.62 38.29 -31.44
CA TYR A 532 16.34 37.95 -30.22
C TYR A 532 17.15 39.16 -29.74
N ARG A 533 16.96 39.57 -28.49
CA ARG A 533 17.80 40.57 -27.83
C ARG A 533 19.11 39.92 -27.41
N CYS A 534 20.22 40.43 -27.90
CA CYS A 534 21.56 39.99 -27.56
C CYS A 534 21.91 40.42 -26.12
N PRO A 535 22.40 39.52 -25.24
CA PRO A 535 22.72 39.87 -23.85
C PRO A 535 23.95 40.79 -23.73
N VAL A 536 24.84 40.80 -24.72
CA VAL A 536 26.09 41.57 -24.70
C VAL A 536 25.93 42.95 -25.34
N THR A 537 25.24 43.03 -26.49
CA THR A 537 25.10 44.29 -27.24
C THR A 537 23.75 44.98 -27.04
N GLY A 538 22.75 44.30 -26.46
CA GLY A 538 21.38 44.82 -26.33
C GLY A 538 20.60 44.94 -27.65
N GLU A 539 21.24 44.70 -28.79
CA GLU A 539 20.65 44.79 -30.13
C GLU A 539 19.60 43.69 -30.36
N LEU A 540 18.52 44.05 -31.07
CA LEU A 540 17.51 43.11 -31.55
C LEU A 540 17.97 42.51 -32.89
N LEU A 541 18.29 41.21 -32.87
CA LEU A 541 18.91 40.52 -34.00
C LEU A 541 18.04 39.35 -34.48
N LEU A 542 18.25 38.97 -35.74
CA LEU A 542 17.60 37.82 -36.35
C LEU A 542 18.13 36.49 -35.77
N PRO A 543 17.33 35.41 -35.77
CA PRO A 543 17.75 34.10 -35.25
C PRO A 543 19.06 33.58 -35.86
N ALA A 544 19.31 33.89 -37.14
CA ALA A 544 20.51 33.50 -37.87
C ALA A 544 21.81 34.02 -37.21
N GLN A 545 21.76 35.16 -36.52
CA GLN A 545 22.90 35.75 -35.80
C GLN A 545 23.28 34.97 -34.54
N PHE A 546 22.47 34.00 -34.13
CA PHE A 546 22.72 33.11 -32.99
C PHE A 546 22.92 31.64 -33.43
N GLY A 547 23.14 31.40 -34.73
CA GLY A 547 23.28 30.04 -35.28
C GLY A 547 21.95 29.27 -35.35
N ILE A 548 20.81 29.92 -35.11
CA ILE A 548 19.49 29.32 -35.25
C ILE A 548 19.08 29.47 -36.71
N SER A 549 19.06 28.36 -37.44
CA SER A 549 18.58 28.32 -38.82
C SER A 549 17.15 28.86 -38.87
N SER A 550 16.90 29.91 -39.67
CA SER A 550 15.56 30.48 -39.87
C SER A 550 14.59 29.54 -40.62
N THR A 551 14.97 28.29 -40.84
CA THR A 551 14.21 27.25 -41.56
C THR A 551 12.94 26.82 -40.83
N ARG A 552 12.67 27.33 -39.62
CA ARG A 552 11.32 27.34 -39.03
C ARG A 552 10.45 28.53 -39.47
N GLN A 553 10.70 29.14 -40.63
CA GLN A 553 9.56 29.52 -41.46
C GLN A 553 8.93 28.22 -41.97
N ARG A 554 8.06 27.63 -41.12
CA ARG A 554 7.05 26.70 -41.61
C ARG A 554 6.32 27.43 -42.74
N ARG A 555 6.69 27.13 -43.99
CA ARG A 555 5.67 26.86 -44.99
C ARG A 555 4.77 25.85 -44.30
N SER A 556 3.57 26.27 -43.93
CA SER A 556 2.51 25.38 -43.48
C SER A 556 2.12 24.52 -44.68
N GLY A 557 2.97 23.56 -45.00
CA GLY A 557 2.76 22.47 -45.93
C GLY A 557 3.26 21.24 -45.20
N TRP A 558 2.34 20.54 -44.57
CA TRP A 558 2.61 19.22 -44.01
C TRP A 558 2.57 18.25 -45.19
N ASN A 559 3.72 17.68 -45.54
CA ASN A 559 3.78 16.47 -46.37
C ASN A 559 4.12 15.29 -45.46
N TRP A 560 3.32 14.24 -45.63
CA TRP A 560 3.28 12.91 -44.98
C TRP A 560 2.58 12.83 -43.62
#